data_AF-A0A3M0LWV5-F1
#
_entry.id   AF-A0A3M0LWV5-F1
#
_cell.length_a   1.000
_cell.length_b   1.000
_cell.length_c   1.000
_cell.angle_alpha   90.00
_cell.angle_beta   90.00
_cell.angle_gamma   90.00
#
_symmetry.space_group_name_H-M   'P 1'
#
loop_
_entity.id
_entity.type
_entity.pdbx_description
1 polymer ?
#
loop_
_entity_poly.entity_id
_entity_poly.type
_entity_poly.pdbx_seq_one_letter_code
_entity_poly.pdbx_strand_id
1 'polypeptide(L)'
;MRGSPILNPAESNPKAMPRIPGLSDATEPHFHAPWQARLFALTLSLQQGGLFDWPDWTGRLATHLRMAVQLPSDASGAEHAAHYYTAWMRTLEQFLEEAGTAEHGRIEEMAESWKRAARATPHGQPILHENGLAAPSKR
;
A
#
# COMPACT_ATOMS: atom_id res chain seq x y z
N MET A 1 -23.51 20.35 54.43
CA MET A 1 -23.13 18.96 54.73
C MET A 1 -24.18 18.06 54.08
N ARG A 2 -23.95 17.10 53.18
CA ARG A 2 -22.81 16.38 52.56
C ARG A 2 -23.23 16.11 51.09
N GLY A 3 -22.38 16.32 50.07
CA GLY A 3 -21.54 15.29 49.39
C GLY A 3 -22.39 14.35 48.52
N SER A 4 -22.18 14.09 47.23
CA SER A 4 -21.12 14.37 46.26
C SER A 4 -21.69 14.09 44.84
N PRO A 5 -20.96 14.47 43.77
CA PRO A 5 -21.44 14.55 42.38
C PRO A 5 -21.10 13.30 41.56
N ILE A 6 -21.09 13.47 40.22
CA ILE A 6 -20.59 12.60 39.15
C ILE A 6 -21.70 11.76 38.52
N LEU A 7 -22.24 12.24 37.40
CA LEU A 7 -22.24 11.51 36.13
C LEU A 7 -22.42 12.54 35.01
N ASN A 8 -21.29 12.92 34.40
CA ASN A 8 -21.26 13.57 33.09
C ASN A 8 -22.11 12.72 32.12
N PRO A 9 -22.95 13.32 31.25
CA PRO A 9 -23.64 12.56 30.23
C PRO A 9 -22.57 12.01 29.28
N ALA A 10 -22.45 10.68 29.27
CA ALA A 10 -21.68 9.85 28.34
C ALA A 10 -20.67 10.63 27.48
N GLU A 11 -19.39 10.59 27.89
CA GLU A 11 -18.33 10.55 26.89
C GLU A 11 -18.65 9.33 26.01
N SER A 12 -19.31 9.58 24.87
CA SER A 12 -19.38 8.62 23.78
C SER A 12 -17.96 8.39 23.34
N ASN A 13 -17.29 7.44 23.98
CA ASN A 13 -16.06 6.84 23.48
C ASN A 13 -16.45 6.17 22.15
N PRO A 14 -16.15 6.79 21.00
CA PRO A 14 -16.47 6.20 19.72
C PRO A 14 -15.40 5.14 19.50
N LYS A 15 -15.67 3.95 20.07
CA LYS A 15 -15.08 2.66 19.73
C LYS A 15 -14.02 2.82 18.66
N ALA A 16 -12.75 2.95 19.09
CA ALA A 16 -11.61 3.27 18.23
C ALA A 16 -11.69 2.49 16.92
N MET A 17 -12.28 3.12 15.90
CA MET A 17 -12.34 2.55 14.58
C MET A 17 -10.88 2.52 14.12
N PRO A 18 -10.40 1.41 13.53
CA PRO A 18 -9.09 1.44 12.90
C PRO A 18 -9.08 2.64 11.97
N ARG A 19 -8.19 3.60 12.22
CA ARG A 19 -8.03 4.79 11.38
C ARG A 19 -7.51 4.27 10.05
N ILE A 20 -8.41 4.00 9.12
CA ILE A 20 -8.07 3.69 7.74
C ILE A 20 -7.72 5.05 7.11
N PRO A 21 -6.46 5.26 6.68
CA PRO A 21 -6.05 6.51 6.06
C PRO A 21 -7.00 6.89 4.92
N GLY A 22 -7.51 8.12 4.93
CA GLY A 22 -8.41 8.66 3.90
C GLY A 22 -9.91 8.43 4.10
N LEU A 23 -10.40 7.73 5.14
CA LEU A 23 -11.86 7.56 5.33
C LEU A 23 -12.44 8.45 6.46
N SER A 24 -11.60 9.10 7.25
CA SER A 24 -11.99 9.71 8.53
C SER A 24 -12.21 11.23 8.53
N ASP A 25 -11.76 12.00 7.54
CA ASP A 25 -12.03 13.45 7.46
C ASP A 25 -11.93 14.00 6.03
N ALA A 26 -12.82 14.93 5.66
CA ALA A 26 -12.86 15.58 4.34
C ALA A 26 -11.64 16.47 4.01
N THR A 27 -10.70 16.60 4.94
CA THR A 27 -9.52 17.47 4.85
C THR A 27 -8.25 16.71 4.45
N GLU A 28 -8.21 15.39 4.62
CA GLU A 28 -7.02 14.57 4.34
C GLU A 28 -7.17 13.82 3.00
N PRO A 29 -6.18 13.86 2.10
CA PRO A 29 -6.28 13.20 0.81
C PRO A 29 -6.31 11.67 0.96
N HIS A 30 -7.18 10.99 0.20
CA HIS A 30 -7.26 9.52 0.16
C HIS A 30 -5.95 8.83 -0.25
N PHE A 31 -5.16 9.50 -1.08
CA PHE A 31 -3.85 9.06 -1.54
C PHE A 31 -2.83 10.17 -1.34
N HIS A 32 -1.77 9.88 -0.59
CA HIS A 32 -0.65 10.79 -0.36
C HIS A 32 0.45 10.66 -1.43
N ALA A 33 0.37 9.64 -2.29
CA ALA A 33 1.28 9.50 -3.43
C ALA A 33 0.59 8.86 -4.64
N PRO A 34 0.99 9.22 -5.89
CA PRO A 34 0.37 8.68 -7.11
C PRO A 34 0.42 7.15 -7.23
N TRP A 35 1.45 6.50 -6.67
CA TRP A 35 1.58 5.05 -6.71
C TRP A 35 0.49 4.33 -5.90
N GLN A 36 -0.03 4.96 -4.84
CA GLN A 36 -1.08 4.39 -4.01
C GLN A 36 -2.40 4.28 -4.79
N ALA A 37 -2.75 5.34 -5.53
CA ALA A 37 -3.92 5.33 -6.40
C ALA A 37 -3.80 4.29 -7.53
N ARG A 38 -2.61 4.15 -8.12
CA ARG A 38 -2.35 3.13 -9.15
C ARG A 38 -2.48 1.71 -8.60
N LEU A 39 -1.92 1.46 -7.42
CA LEU A 39 -2.03 0.17 -6.74
C LEU A 39 -3.49 -0.18 -6.46
N PHE A 40 -4.26 0.76 -5.90
CA PHE A 40 -5.69 0.60 -5.67
C PHE A 40 -6.45 0.25 -6.96
N ALA A 41 -6.20 0.99 -8.04
CA ALA A 41 -6.85 0.74 -9.34
C ALA A 41 -6.50 -0.65 -9.91
N LEU A 42 -5.25 -1.10 -9.77
CA LEU A 42 -4.83 -2.44 -10.17
C LEU A 42 -5.53 -3.52 -9.34
N THR A 43 -5.58 -3.36 -8.01
CA THR A 43 -6.29 -4.29 -7.12
C THR A 43 -7.76 -4.41 -7.52
N LEU A 44 -8.46 -3.29 -7.72
CA LEU A 44 -9.85 -3.28 -8.15
C LEU A 44 -10.05 -3.99 -9.50
N SER A 45 -9.18 -3.70 -10.47
CA SER A 45 -9.27 -4.29 -11.82
C SER A 45 -9.07 -5.81 -11.79
N LEU A 46 -8.12 -6.30 -10.98
CA LEU A 46 -7.85 -7.73 -10.83
C LEU A 46 -8.96 -8.46 -10.06
N GLN A 47 -9.53 -7.80 -9.04
CA GLN A 47 -10.70 -8.31 -8.32
C GLN A 47 -11.91 -8.43 -9.25
N GLN A 48 -12.19 -7.38 -10.05
CA GLN A 48 -13.25 -7.41 -11.07
C GLN A 48 -13.01 -8.47 -12.15
N GLY A 49 -11.74 -8.74 -12.46
CA GLY A 49 -11.31 -9.82 -13.35
C GLY A 49 -11.40 -11.22 -12.74
N GLY A 50 -11.80 -11.35 -11.47
CA GLY A 50 -12.00 -12.63 -10.80
C GLY A 50 -10.73 -13.32 -10.30
N LEU A 51 -9.60 -12.60 -10.21
CA LEU A 51 -8.35 -13.17 -9.67
C LEU A 51 -8.49 -13.60 -8.21
N PHE A 52 -9.26 -12.84 -7.44
CA PHE A 52 -9.56 -13.09 -6.03
C PHE A 52 -10.87 -12.39 -5.64
N ASP A 53 -11.38 -12.69 -4.44
CA ASP A 53 -12.51 -12.00 -3.84
C ASP A 53 -12.11 -11.13 -2.63
N TRP A 54 -13.03 -10.27 -2.19
CA TRP A 54 -12.78 -9.35 -1.08
C TRP A 54 -12.57 -10.05 0.28
N PRO A 55 -13.31 -11.10 0.65
CA PRO A 55 -13.02 -11.88 1.86
C PRO A 55 -11.58 -12.38 1.93
N ASP A 56 -11.09 -13.05 0.89
CA ASP A 56 -9.72 -13.57 0.83
C ASP A 56 -8.70 -12.42 0.88
N TRP A 57 -8.98 -11.34 0.14
CA TRP A 57 -8.17 -10.14 0.14
C TRP A 57 -7.99 -9.57 1.56
N THR A 58 -9.10 -9.34 2.26
CA THR A 58 -9.07 -8.73 3.60
C THR A 58 -8.36 -9.61 4.63
N GLY A 59 -8.51 -10.93 4.56
CA GLY A 59 -7.80 -11.86 5.43
C GLY A 59 -6.27 -11.82 5.27
N ARG A 60 -5.80 -11.75 4.02
CA ARG A 60 -4.37 -11.64 3.70
C ARG A 60 -3.81 -10.26 4.03
N LEU A 61 -4.53 -9.18 3.71
CA LEU A 61 -4.14 -7.82 4.07
C LEU A 61 -4.00 -7.65 5.58
N ALA A 62 -4.93 -8.18 6.37
CA ALA A 62 -4.84 -8.16 7.83
C ALA A 62 -3.62 -8.92 8.34
N THR A 63 -3.21 -9.99 7.67
CA THR A 63 -2.00 -10.75 8.01
C THR A 63 -0.74 -9.92 7.73
N HIS A 64 -0.64 -9.31 6.55
CA HIS A 64 0.48 -8.43 6.20
C HIS A 64 0.59 -7.23 7.14
N LEU A 65 -0.53 -6.58 7.49
CA LEU A 65 -0.55 -5.48 8.45
C LEU A 65 -0.08 -5.90 9.86
N ARG A 66 -0.42 -7.12 10.30
CA ARG A 66 0.05 -7.66 11.59
C ARG A 66 1.55 -7.96 11.59
N MET A 67 2.10 -8.36 10.44
CA MET A 67 3.53 -8.66 10.28
C MET A 67 4.38 -7.41 10.06
N ALA A 68 3.75 -6.30 9.69
CA ALA A 68 4.46 -5.07 9.35
C ALA A 68 5.05 -4.38 10.59
N VAL A 69 6.18 -3.71 10.38
CA VAL A 69 6.89 -2.95 11.42
C VAL A 69 6.01 -1.81 11.92
N GLN A 70 5.80 -1.74 13.23
CA GLN A 70 4.99 -0.68 13.82
C GLN A 70 5.64 0.67 13.62
N LEU A 71 4.84 1.65 13.19
CA LEU A 71 5.28 3.04 13.10
C LEU A 71 5.42 3.65 14.49
N PRO A 72 6.30 4.65 14.66
CA PRO A 72 6.36 5.41 15.91
C PRO A 72 5.05 6.18 16.12
N SER A 73 4.74 6.48 17.38
CA SER A 73 3.47 7.10 17.77
C SER A 73 3.26 8.51 17.21
N ASP A 74 4.34 9.18 16.81
CA ASP A 74 4.35 10.52 16.22
C ASP A 74 4.42 10.51 14.68
N ALA A 75 4.30 9.34 14.04
CA ALA A 75 4.27 9.25 12.59
C ALA A 75 3.11 10.06 11.99
N SER A 76 3.40 10.76 10.90
CA SER A 76 2.44 11.55 10.14
C SER A 76 1.39 10.68 9.44
N GLY A 77 0.28 11.30 9.01
CA GLY A 77 -0.75 10.63 8.20
C GLY A 77 -0.20 10.06 6.88
N ALA A 78 0.75 10.75 6.26
CA ALA A 78 1.42 10.30 5.04
C ALA A 78 2.28 9.03 5.28
N GLU A 79 2.97 8.93 6.42
CA GLU A 79 3.74 7.74 6.79
C GLU A 79 2.81 6.55 7.08
N HIS A 80 1.72 6.78 7.81
CA HIS A 80 0.68 5.77 8.03
C HIS A 80 0.07 5.28 6.71
N ALA A 81 -0.24 6.19 5.78
CA ALA A 81 -0.73 5.83 4.45
C ALA A 81 0.30 5.02 3.66
N ALA A 82 1.56 5.45 3.62
CA ALA A 82 2.63 4.71 2.95
C ALA A 82 2.80 3.30 3.51
N HIS A 83 2.73 3.15 4.83
CA HIS A 83 2.81 1.87 5.52
C HIS A 83 1.63 0.95 5.14
N TYR A 84 0.40 1.47 5.20
CA TYR A 84 -0.81 0.74 4.84
C TYR A 84 -0.78 0.28 3.37
N TYR A 85 -0.46 1.16 2.44
CA TYR A 85 -0.40 0.80 1.02
C TYR A 85 0.79 -0.10 0.67
N THR A 86 1.84 -0.14 1.51
CA THR A 86 2.91 -1.14 1.36
C THR A 86 2.40 -2.54 1.71
N ALA A 87 1.63 -2.70 2.79
CA ALA A 87 0.97 -3.97 3.11
C ALA A 87 -0.04 -4.38 2.03
N TRP A 88 -0.76 -3.41 1.46
CA TRP A 88 -1.64 -3.60 0.30
C TRP A 88 -0.86 -4.15 -0.91
N MET A 89 0.31 -3.59 -1.19
CA MET A 89 1.17 -4.04 -2.29
C MET A 89 1.63 -5.49 -2.10
N ARG A 90 2.12 -5.83 -0.90
CA ARG A 90 2.54 -7.20 -0.57
C ARG A 90 1.41 -8.21 -0.68
N THR A 91 0.20 -7.81 -0.31
CA THR A 91 -1.00 -8.63 -0.49
C THR A 91 -1.27 -8.91 -1.97
N LEU A 92 -1.17 -7.89 -2.82
CA LEU A 92 -1.38 -8.05 -4.25
C LEU A 92 -0.29 -8.91 -4.91
N GLU A 93 0.97 -8.70 -4.57
CA GLU A 93 2.09 -9.51 -5.06
C GLU A 93 1.90 -10.99 -4.73
N GLN A 94 1.44 -11.31 -3.52
CA GLN A 94 1.15 -12.68 -3.12
C GLN A 94 0.06 -13.33 -3.99
N PHE A 95 -1.03 -12.61 -4.30
CA PHE A 95 -2.07 -13.13 -5.21
C PHE A 95 -1.53 -13.37 -6.62
N LEU A 96 -0.70 -12.46 -7.13
CA LEU A 96 -0.12 -12.58 -8.47
C LEU A 96 0.87 -13.75 -8.58
N GLU A 97 1.63 -14.01 -7.52
CA GLU A 97 2.55 -15.12 -7.41
C GLU A 97 1.79 -16.45 -7.38
N GLU A 98 0.77 -16.58 -6.51
CA GLU A 98 -0.05 -17.79 -6.40
C GLU A 98 -0.83 -18.09 -7.69
N ALA A 99 -1.25 -17.05 -8.41
CA ALA A 99 -1.88 -17.20 -9.72
C ALA A 99 -0.90 -17.49 -10.87
N GLY A 100 0.41 -17.54 -10.61
CA GLY A 100 1.45 -17.73 -11.64
C GLY A 100 1.52 -16.62 -12.68
N THR A 101 0.91 -15.45 -12.40
CA THR A 101 0.82 -14.33 -13.36
C THR A 101 2.05 -13.43 -13.28
N ALA A 102 2.57 -13.21 -12.07
CA ALA A 102 3.83 -12.50 -11.85
C ALA A 102 4.52 -13.04 -10.59
N GLU A 103 5.60 -13.79 -10.80
CA GLU A 103 6.46 -14.27 -9.71
C GLU A 103 7.24 -13.11 -9.08
N HIS A 104 7.52 -13.21 -7.78
CA HIS A 104 8.22 -12.18 -7.02
C HIS A 104 9.54 -11.74 -7.70
N GLY A 105 10.38 -12.70 -8.11
CA GLY A 105 11.65 -12.41 -8.77
C GLY A 105 11.51 -11.66 -10.10
N ARG A 106 10.38 -11.85 -10.83
CA ARG A 106 10.11 -11.08 -12.05
C ARG A 106 9.71 -9.65 -11.76
N ILE A 107 8.96 -9.43 -10.68
CA ILE A 107 8.60 -8.08 -10.21
C ILE A 107 9.85 -7.33 -9.75
N GLU A 108 10.72 -8.00 -8.99
CA GLU A 108 11.98 -7.42 -8.53
C GLU A 108 12.92 -7.07 -9.70
N GLU A 109 13.12 -7.98 -10.66
CA GLU A 109 13.96 -7.70 -11.82
C GLU A 109 13.39 -6.55 -12.67
N MET A 110 12.07 -6.48 -12.84
CA MET A 110 11.41 -5.36 -13.51
C MET A 110 11.67 -4.04 -12.77
N ALA A 111 11.56 -4.04 -11.43
CA ALA A 111 11.85 -2.86 -10.61
C ALA A 111 13.32 -2.43 -10.73
N GLU A 112 14.26 -3.38 -10.71
CA GLU A 112 15.69 -3.10 -10.91
C GLU A 112 15.98 -2.59 -12.32
N SER A 113 15.32 -3.13 -13.34
CA SER A 113 15.42 -2.62 -14.71
C SER A 113 14.98 -1.17 -14.78
N TRP A 114 13.84 -0.79 -14.21
CA TRP A 114 13.41 0.60 -14.14
C TRP A 114 14.37 1.51 -13.36
N LYS A 115 14.96 1.03 -12.25
CA LYS A 115 15.99 1.78 -11.52
C LYS A 115 17.24 2.02 -12.37
N ARG A 116 17.68 1.01 -13.13
CA ARG A 116 18.80 1.14 -14.09
C ARG A 116 18.44 2.13 -15.20
N ALA A 117 17.24 2.04 -15.77
CA ALA A 117 16.76 2.95 -16.80
C ALA A 117 16.76 4.41 -16.32
N ALA A 118 16.26 4.66 -15.10
CA ALA A 118 16.26 5.99 -14.51
C ALA A 118 17.67 6.56 -14.34
N ARG A 119 18.63 5.75 -13.88
CA ARG A 119 20.04 6.15 -13.74
C ARG A 119 20.73 6.42 -15.08
N ALA A 120 20.37 5.67 -16.12
CA ALA A 120 20.95 5.81 -17.46
C ALA A 120 20.34 6.94 -18.29
N THR A 121 19.21 7.51 -17.86
CA THR A 121 18.50 8.56 -18.60
C THR A 121 19.01 9.94 -18.19
N PRO A 122 19.56 10.76 -19.12
CA PRO A 122 19.95 12.13 -18.83
C PRO A 122 18.78 12.98 -18.32
N HIS A 123 19.08 13.96 -17.46
CA HIS A 123 18.05 14.87 -16.96
C HIS A 123 17.32 15.59 -18.10
N GLY A 124 15.99 15.68 -17.97
CA GLY A 124 15.12 16.29 -18.99
C GLY A 124 14.69 15.36 -20.12
N GLN A 125 15.17 14.11 -20.17
CA GLN A 125 14.71 13.09 -21.11
C GLN A 125 13.70 12.13 -20.48
N PRO A 126 12.73 11.59 -21.24
CA PRO A 126 11.84 10.55 -20.77
C PRO A 126 12.61 9.28 -20.36
N ILE A 127 12.23 8.67 -19.24
CA ILE A 127 12.79 7.38 -18.81
C ILE A 127 12.14 6.27 -19.63
N LEU A 128 12.92 5.58 -20.44
CA LEU A 128 12.48 4.43 -21.22
C LEU A 128 12.98 3.13 -20.58
N HIS A 129 12.09 2.13 -20.45
CA HIS A 129 12.44 0.83 -19.86
C HIS A 129 13.66 0.17 -20.52
N GLU A 130 13.81 0.32 -21.84
CA GLU A 130 14.93 -0.21 -22.63
C GLU A 130 16.31 0.25 -22.14
N ASN A 131 16.41 1.43 -21.54
CA ASN A 131 17.66 1.96 -20.97
C ASN A 131 18.14 1.14 -19.75
N GLY A 132 17.26 0.31 -19.18
CA GLY A 132 17.50 -0.50 -18.00
C GLY A 132 17.63 -1.99 -18.28
N LEU A 133 17.50 -2.41 -19.54
CA LEU A 133 17.72 -3.80 -19.93
C LEU A 133 19.22 -4.11 -19.85
N ALA A 134 19.58 -5.24 -19.23
CA ALA A 134 20.97 -5.71 -19.30
C ALA A 134 21.32 -5.94 -20.78
N ALA A 135 22.53 -5.56 -21.20
CA ALA A 135 23.02 -5.88 -22.54
C ALA A 135 22.88 -7.39 -22.78
N PRO A 136 22.43 -7.85 -23.96
CA PRO A 136 22.28 -9.27 -24.21
C PRO A 136 23.63 -9.96 -23.98
N SER A 137 23.64 -10.95 -23.09
CA SER A 137 24.81 -11.76 -22.82
C SER A 137 25.29 -12.36 -24.14
N LYS A 138 26.50 -12.00 -24.59
CA LYS A 138 27.11 -12.62 -25.77
C LYS A 138 27.20 -14.12 -25.50
N ARG A 139 26.51 -14.91 -26.33
CA ARG A 139 26.69 -16.36 -26.41
C ARG A 139 28.05 -16.69 -26.98
#